data_AF-A0A9W6NM48-F1
#
_entry.id   AF-A0A9W6NM48-F1
#
_cell.length_a   1.000
_cell.length_b   1.000
_cell.length_c   1.000
_cell.angle_alpha   90.00
_cell.angle_beta   90.00
_cell.angle_gamma   90.00
#
_symmetry.space_group_name_H-M   'P 1'
#
loop_
_entity.id
_entity.type
_entity.pdbx_description
1 polymer ?
#
loop_
_entity_poly.entity_id
_entity_poly.type
_entity_poly.pdbx_seq_one_letter_code
_entity_poly.pdbx_strand_id
1 'polypeptide(L)'
;MASDAVTLITTDHRMMEQLFDRLRDADGDRQLLLDECAARLTAHSHAEEQRVYPHLPSADEAHHGADEHHEAERLLHDLQRISPEGPDFEDKLEEFIAAVRHHVEHEETVLLPELREALSPQRLDELGAAFEEVRAAELAVAGIRV
;
A
#
# COMPACT_ATOMS: atom_id res chain seq x y z
N MET A 1 -9.07 -19.47 8.95
CA MET A 1 -7.66 -19.26 9.34
C MET A 1 -7.33 -17.86 8.88
N ALA A 2 -6.69 -17.04 9.74
CA ALA A 2 -6.19 -15.75 9.29
C ALA A 2 -5.14 -16.00 8.21
N SER A 3 -5.10 -15.15 7.19
CA SER A 3 -4.01 -15.19 6.20
C SER A 3 -2.74 -14.62 6.82
N ASP A 4 -1.58 -15.16 6.47
CA ASP A 4 -0.30 -14.64 6.93
C ASP A 4 -0.02 -13.23 6.39
N ALA A 5 0.86 -12.48 7.07
CA ALA A 5 1.18 -11.09 6.71
C ALA A 5 1.55 -10.92 5.23
N VAL A 6 2.38 -11.81 4.68
CA VAL A 6 2.84 -11.67 3.30
C VAL A 6 1.71 -11.88 2.31
N THR A 7 0.84 -12.86 2.59
CA THR A 7 -0.36 -13.07 1.77
C THR A 7 -1.30 -11.85 1.81
N LEU A 8 -1.48 -11.20 2.96
CA LEU A 8 -2.34 -10.02 3.08
C LEU A 8 -1.76 -8.80 2.35
N ILE A 9 -0.48 -8.52 2.54
CA ILE A 9 0.25 -7.41 1.90
C ILE A 9 0.19 -7.53 0.37
N THR A 10 0.59 -8.70 -0.16
CA THR A 10 0.53 -8.95 -1.60
C THR A 10 -0.90 -8.91 -2.16
N THR A 11 -1.91 -9.24 -1.35
CA THR A 11 -3.32 -9.08 -1.73
C THR A 11 -3.70 -7.60 -1.87
N ASP A 12 -3.23 -6.75 -0.96
CA ASP A 12 -3.43 -5.30 -1.06
C ASP A 12 -2.74 -4.74 -2.30
N HIS A 13 -1.52 -5.19 -2.64
CA HIS A 13 -0.84 -4.77 -3.87
C HIS A 13 -1.65 -5.06 -5.12
N ARG A 14 -2.19 -6.28 -5.24
CA ARG A 14 -3.03 -6.64 -6.40
C ARG A 14 -4.32 -5.82 -6.45
N MET A 15 -4.85 -5.42 -5.30
CA MET A 15 -6.03 -4.58 -5.22
C MET A 15 -5.72 -3.12 -5.58
N MET A 16 -4.57 -2.58 -5.17
CA MET A 16 -4.08 -1.27 -5.59
C MET A 16 -3.86 -1.20 -7.11
N GLU A 17 -3.28 -2.25 -7.72
CA GLU A 17 -3.13 -2.34 -9.17
C GLU A 17 -4.47 -2.29 -9.91
N GLN A 18 -5.51 -2.94 -9.40
CA GLN A 18 -6.85 -2.88 -9.97
C GLN A 18 -7.44 -1.46 -9.91
N LEU A 19 -7.16 -0.70 -8.85
CA LEU A 19 -7.57 0.70 -8.75
C LEU A 19 -6.82 1.57 -9.77
N PHE A 20 -5.55 1.29 -10.02
CA PHE A 20 -4.75 1.98 -11.05
C PHE A 20 -5.31 1.76 -12.45
N ASP A 21 -5.69 0.52 -12.78
CA ASP A 21 -6.30 0.20 -14.07
C ASP A 21 -7.64 0.94 -14.23
N ARG A 22 -8.47 0.97 -13.19
CA ARG A 22 -9.74 1.73 -13.21
C ARG A 22 -9.52 3.24 -13.37
N LEU A 23 -8.51 3.81 -12.73
CA LEU A 23 -8.15 5.22 -12.88
C LEU A 23 -7.74 5.56 -14.31
N ARG A 24 -6.87 4.73 -14.90
CA ARG A 24 -6.40 4.86 -16.30
C ARG A 24 -7.56 4.76 -17.29
N ASP A 25 -8.39 3.73 -17.14
CA ASP A 25 -9.52 3.46 -18.03
C ASP A 25 -10.71 4.41 -17.82
N ALA A 26 -10.63 5.28 -16.81
CA ALA A 26 -11.73 6.13 -16.35
C ALA A 26 -13.00 5.32 -16.04
N ASP A 27 -12.84 4.11 -15.49
CA ASP A 27 -13.93 3.20 -15.12
C ASP A 27 -14.48 3.54 -13.73
N GLY A 28 -15.22 4.65 -13.69
CA GLY A 28 -15.86 5.19 -12.51
C GLY A 28 -15.57 6.67 -12.30
N ASP A 29 -15.97 7.17 -11.14
CA ASP A 29 -15.62 8.52 -10.71
C ASP A 29 -14.15 8.55 -10.26
N ARG A 30 -13.29 9.19 -11.05
CA ARG A 30 -11.86 9.28 -10.75
C ARG A 30 -11.56 9.92 -9.39
N GLN A 31 -12.38 10.87 -8.91
CA GLN A 31 -12.17 11.44 -7.58
C GLN A 31 -12.43 10.40 -6.50
N LEU A 32 -13.53 9.65 -6.61
CA LEU A 32 -13.84 8.58 -5.64
C LEU A 32 -12.78 7.46 -5.68
N LEU A 33 -12.25 7.15 -6.86
CA LEU A 33 -11.15 6.18 -7.00
C LEU A 33 -9.86 6.68 -6.33
N LEU A 34 -9.51 7.95 -6.47
CA LEU A 34 -8.35 8.54 -5.80
C LEU A 34 -8.53 8.55 -4.28
N ASP A 35 -9.73 8.86 -3.79
CA ASP A 35 -10.05 8.84 -2.37
C ASP A 35 -9.97 7.41 -1.82
N GLU A 36 -10.40 6.42 -2.59
CA GLU A 36 -10.22 5.00 -2.26
C GLU A 36 -8.74 4.59 -2.25
N CYS A 37 -7.95 4.99 -3.26
CA CYS A 37 -6.50 4.77 -3.27
C CYS A 37 -5.83 5.38 -2.04
N ALA A 38 -6.21 6.60 -1.64
CA ALA A 38 -5.59 7.30 -0.52
C ALA A 38 -5.86 6.58 0.80
N ALA A 39 -7.12 6.25 1.07
CA ALA A 39 -7.49 5.50 2.26
C ALA A 39 -6.77 4.15 2.35
N ARG A 40 -6.61 3.46 1.21
CA ARG A 40 -6.00 2.13 1.16
C ARG A 40 -4.49 2.16 1.26
N LEU A 41 -3.84 3.08 0.56
CA LEU A 41 -2.40 3.29 0.66
C LEU A 41 -2.02 3.62 2.11
N THR A 42 -2.70 4.59 2.75
CA THR A 42 -2.45 4.93 4.15
C THR A 42 -2.71 3.78 5.11
N ALA A 43 -3.81 3.03 4.91
CA ALA A 43 -4.10 1.89 5.79
C ALA A 43 -3.06 0.77 5.66
N HIS A 44 -2.56 0.55 4.45
CA HIS A 44 -1.53 -0.42 4.14
C HIS A 44 -0.18 0.00 4.72
N SER A 45 0.32 1.17 4.32
CA SER A 45 1.63 1.70 4.75
C SER A 45 1.75 1.75 6.27
N HIS A 46 0.73 2.28 6.93
CA HIS A 46 0.72 2.40 8.39
C HIS A 46 0.69 1.05 9.10
N ALA A 47 0.00 0.06 8.54
CA ALA A 47 -0.03 -1.28 9.11
C ALA A 47 1.32 -1.99 8.95
N GLU A 48 2.01 -1.83 7.83
CA GLU A 48 3.34 -2.40 7.62
C GLU A 48 4.39 -1.76 8.52
N GLU A 49 4.45 -0.43 8.54
CA GLU A 49 5.44 0.30 9.34
C GLU A 49 5.30 0.04 10.84
N GLN A 50 4.06 -0.08 11.32
CA GLN A 50 3.82 -0.36 12.74
C GLN A 50 4.01 -1.83 13.12
N ARG A 51 3.64 -2.77 12.24
CA ARG A 51 3.46 -4.18 12.63
C ARG A 51 4.42 -5.12 11.93
N VAL A 52 4.93 -4.79 10.75
CA VAL A 52 5.71 -5.69 9.91
C VAL A 52 7.18 -5.28 9.88
N TYR A 53 7.47 -4.04 9.51
CA TYR A 53 8.84 -3.53 9.34
C TYR A 53 9.70 -3.63 10.60
N PRO A 54 9.18 -3.50 11.85
CA PRO A 54 9.98 -3.72 13.06
C PRO A 54 10.53 -5.16 13.20
N HIS A 55 10.03 -6.10 12.39
CA HIS A 55 10.45 -7.50 12.38
C HIS A 55 11.37 -7.84 11.21
N LEU A 56 11.65 -6.89 10.31
CA LEU A 56 12.64 -7.07 9.25
C LEU A 56 14.06 -7.17 9.85
N PRO A 57 14.92 -8.01 9.28
CA PRO A 57 16.29 -8.17 9.77
C PRO A 57 17.16 -6.92 9.49
N SER A 58 16.88 -6.20 8.40
CA SER A 58 17.60 -4.99 8.00
C SER A 58 16.79 -3.74 8.36
N ALA A 59 17.33 -2.93 9.28
CA ALA A 59 16.74 -1.64 9.63
C ALA A 59 16.87 -0.63 8.48
N ASP A 60 17.93 -0.71 7.67
CA ASP A 60 18.12 0.19 6.53
C ASP A 60 17.06 -0.07 5.45
N GLU A 61 16.74 -1.34 5.19
CA GLU A 61 15.68 -1.72 4.25
C GLU A 61 14.29 -1.34 4.77
N ALA A 62 14.05 -1.49 6.08
CA ALA A 62 12.82 -1.03 6.73
C ALA A 62 12.64 0.50 6.60
N HIS A 63 13.70 1.29 6.78
CA HIS A 63 13.64 2.74 6.56
C HIS A 63 13.43 3.08 5.08
N HIS A 64 14.06 2.34 4.16
CA HIS A 64 13.89 2.56 2.74
C HIS A 64 12.43 2.34 2.30
N GLY A 65 11.80 1.24 2.73
CA GLY A 65 10.39 0.98 2.44
C GLY A 65 9.46 2.08 2.97
N ALA A 66 9.70 2.59 4.19
CA ALA A 66 8.94 3.71 4.74
C ALA A 66 9.16 5.02 3.94
N ASP A 67 10.37 5.30 3.47
CA ASP A 67 10.63 6.46 2.60
C ASP A 67 9.88 6.33 1.25
N GLU A 68 9.79 5.13 0.69
CA GLU A 68 9.01 4.86 -0.53
C GLU A 68 7.50 5.06 -0.31
N HIS A 69 6.95 4.63 0.84
CA HIS A 69 5.56 4.93 1.22
C HIS A 69 5.29 6.42 1.27
N HIS A 70 6.11 7.17 2.00
CA HIS A 70 5.93 8.62 2.14
C HIS A 70 5.97 9.34 0.80
N GLU A 71 6.82 8.88 -0.13
CA GLU A 71 6.86 9.42 -1.49
C GLU A 71 5.57 9.12 -2.27
N ALA A 72 5.08 7.88 -2.23
CA ALA A 72 3.82 7.51 -2.88
C ALA A 72 2.62 8.29 -2.32
N GLU A 73 2.53 8.44 -1.00
CA GLU A 73 1.49 9.22 -0.33
C GLU A 73 1.54 10.70 -0.71
N ARG A 74 2.74 11.29 -0.79
CA ARG A 74 2.94 12.67 -1.21
C ARG A 74 2.47 12.89 -2.65
N LEU A 75 2.82 11.98 -3.56
CA LEU A 75 2.40 12.04 -4.96
C LEU A 75 0.88 11.91 -5.10
N LEU A 76 0.27 11.01 -4.34
CA LEU A 76 -1.19 10.85 -4.33
C LEU A 76 -1.90 12.09 -3.78
N HIS A 77 -1.37 12.68 -2.71
CA HIS A 77 -1.90 13.93 -2.18
C HIS A 77 -1.81 15.07 -3.20
N ASP A 78 -0.70 15.18 -3.94
CA ASP A 78 -0.57 16.17 -5.02
C ASP A 78 -1.58 15.90 -6.16
N LEU A 79 -1.80 14.63 -6.51
CA LEU A 79 -2.77 14.20 -7.51
C LEU A 79 -4.22 14.51 -7.11
N GLN A 80 -4.59 14.34 -5.83
CA GLN A 80 -5.93 14.68 -5.32
C GLN A 80 -6.25 16.18 -5.35
N ARG A 81 -5.23 17.05 -5.54
CA ARG A 81 -5.39 18.51 -5.56
C ARG A 81 -5.57 19.10 -6.95
N ILE A 82 -5.42 18.29 -7.99
CA ILE A 82 -5.65 18.69 -9.37
C ILE A 82 -6.97 18.12 -9.88
N SER A 83 -7.50 18.70 -10.96
CA SER A 83 -8.73 18.21 -11.56
C SER A 83 -8.47 16.87 -12.27
N PRO A 84 -9.31 15.83 -12.04
CA PRO A 84 -9.23 14.57 -12.80
C PRO A 84 -9.50 14.67 -14.31
N GLU A 85 -9.99 15.84 -14.76
CA GLU A 85 -10.22 16.19 -16.17
C GLU A 85 -9.16 17.20 -16.67
N GLY A 86 -8.22 17.58 -15.82
CA GLY A 86 -7.18 18.58 -16.11
C GLY A 86 -6.06 18.03 -17.00
N PRO A 87 -5.33 18.91 -17.69
CA PRO A 87 -4.27 18.52 -18.62
C PRO A 87 -3.08 17.81 -17.94
N ASP A 88 -2.86 18.05 -16.65
CA ASP A 88 -1.73 17.49 -15.89
C ASP A 88 -2.08 16.15 -15.22
N PHE A 89 -3.34 15.69 -15.29
CA PHE A 89 -3.81 14.54 -14.52
C PHE A 89 -3.11 13.25 -14.90
N GLU A 90 -3.05 12.92 -16.18
CA GLU A 90 -2.50 11.65 -16.66
C GLU A 90 -1.01 11.53 -16.31
N ASP A 91 -0.22 12.61 -16.48
CA ASP A 91 1.20 12.61 -16.14
C ASP A 91 1.42 12.42 -14.62
N LYS A 92 0.60 13.04 -13.78
CA LYS A 92 0.68 12.90 -12.33
C LYS A 92 0.17 11.55 -11.83
N LEU A 93 -0.83 10.99 -12.50
CA LEU A 93 -1.31 9.63 -12.24
C LEU A 93 -0.20 8.61 -12.54
N GLU A 94 0.50 8.74 -13.67
CA GLU A 94 1.60 7.84 -14.01
C GLU A 94 2.80 7.99 -13.06
N GLU A 95 3.12 9.21 -12.62
CA GLU A 95 4.16 9.45 -11.60
C GLU A 95 3.84 8.71 -10.29
N PHE A 96 2.60 8.85 -9.80
CA PHE A 96 2.13 8.15 -8.60
C PHE A 96 2.17 6.62 -8.78
N ILE A 97 1.64 6.09 -9.89
CA ILE A 97 1.62 4.64 -10.14
C ILE A 97 3.04 4.08 -10.25
N ALA A 98 3.98 4.82 -10.86
CA ALA A 98 5.37 4.41 -10.95
C ALA A 98 6.02 4.30 -9.56
N ALA A 99 5.76 5.26 -8.67
CA ALA A 99 6.26 5.22 -7.30
C ALA A 99 5.73 4.00 -6.52
N VAL A 100 4.41 3.74 -6.58
CA VAL A 100 3.83 2.56 -5.91
C VAL A 100 4.36 1.26 -6.50
N ARG A 101 4.51 1.17 -7.83
CA ARG A 101 5.07 -0.03 -8.46
C ARG A 101 6.51 -0.29 -8.06
N HIS A 102 7.31 0.77 -7.93
CA HIS A 102 8.69 0.66 -7.47
C HIS A 102 8.75 0.08 -6.05
N HIS A 103 7.94 0.65 -5.15
CA HIS A 103 7.79 0.16 -3.79
C HIS A 103 7.33 -1.31 -3.74
N VAL A 104 6.26 -1.67 -4.46
CA VAL A 104 5.75 -3.05 -4.53
C VAL A 104 6.80 -4.02 -5.06
N GLU A 105 7.56 -3.64 -6.08
CA GLU A 105 8.65 -4.47 -6.61
C GLU A 105 9.74 -4.69 -5.57
N HIS A 106 10.17 -3.63 -4.89
CA HIS A 106 11.15 -3.70 -3.83
C HIS A 106 10.66 -4.62 -2.69
N GLU A 107 9.44 -4.39 -2.20
CA GLU A 107 8.88 -5.15 -1.10
C GLU A 107 8.69 -6.64 -1.44
N GLU A 108 8.11 -6.97 -2.60
CA GLU A 108 7.86 -8.35 -3.01
C GLU A 108 9.14 -9.14 -3.35
N THR A 109 10.23 -8.45 -3.72
CA THR A 109 11.49 -9.10 -4.11
C THR A 109 12.56 -9.08 -3.03
N VAL A 110 12.46 -8.19 -2.04
CA VAL A 110 13.46 -8.02 -0.97
C VAL A 110 12.81 -8.22 0.41
N LEU A 111 11.93 -7.31 0.84
CA LEU A 111 11.47 -7.25 2.22
C LEU A 111 10.65 -8.49 2.62
N LEU A 112 9.67 -8.88 1.80
CA LEU A 112 8.78 -10.00 2.11
C LEU A 112 9.49 -11.37 2.08
N PRO A 113 10.41 -11.64 1.13
CA PRO A 113 11.31 -12.78 1.22
C PRO A 113 12.13 -12.80 2.51
N GLU A 114 12.78 -11.69 2.89
CA GLU A 114 13.55 -11.60 4.12
C GLU A 114 12.70 -11.86 5.37
N LEU A 115 11.49 -11.30 5.41
CA LEU A 115 10.54 -11.52 6.50
C LEU A 115 10.15 -13.01 6.61
N ARG A 116 9.88 -13.68 5.47
CA ARG A 116 9.55 -15.11 5.42
C ARG A 116 10.70 -16.00 5.89
N GLU A 117 11.94 -15.64 5.56
CA GLU A 117 13.11 -16.38 5.99
C GLU A 117 13.41 -16.17 7.48
N ALA A 118 13.15 -14.97 8.00
CA ALA A 118 13.42 -14.61 9.39
C ALA A 118 12.41 -15.19 10.39
N LEU A 119 11.17 -15.45 9.99
CA LEU A 119 10.06 -15.78 10.88
C LEU A 119 9.45 -17.17 10.63
N SER A 120 8.96 -17.80 11.70
CA SER A 120 8.19 -19.05 11.56
C SER A 120 6.81 -18.78 10.95
N PRO A 121 6.17 -19.79 10.31
CA PRO A 121 4.81 -19.64 9.79
C PRO A 121 3.80 -19.12 10.83
N GLN A 122 3.89 -19.62 12.07
CA GLN A 122 3.03 -19.16 13.16
C GLN A 122 3.25 -17.68 13.49
N ARG A 123 4.50 -17.19 13.42
CA ARG A 123 4.79 -15.77 13.63
C ARG A 123 4.29 -14.90 12.49
N LEU A 124 4.33 -15.39 11.25
CA LEU A 124 3.75 -14.70 10.08
C LEU A 124 2.23 -14.61 10.17
N ASP A 125 1.56 -15.65 10.68
CA ASP A 125 0.11 -15.63 10.95
C ASP A 125 -0.25 -14.60 12.03
N GLU A 126 0.53 -14.54 13.12
CA GLU A 126 0.35 -13.56 14.20
C GLU A 126 0.58 -12.13 13.71
N LEU A 127 1.58 -11.91 12.85
CA LEU A 127 1.81 -10.63 12.20
C LEU A 127 0.68 -10.27 11.23
N GLY A 128 0.15 -11.23 10.47
CA GLY A 128 -0.98 -11.01 9.57
C GLY A 128 -2.21 -10.53 10.32
N ALA A 129 -2.52 -11.12 11.47
CA ALA A 129 -3.60 -10.66 12.33
C ALA A 129 -3.37 -9.24 12.88
N ALA A 130 -2.13 -8.91 13.25
CA ALA A 130 -1.76 -7.60 13.77
C ALA A 130 -1.79 -6.50 12.69
N PHE A 131 -1.39 -6.84 11.46
CA PHE A 131 -1.49 -5.99 10.27
C PHE A 131 -2.96 -5.73 9.93
N GLU A 132 -3.78 -6.77 9.84
CA GLU A 132 -5.21 -6.66 9.55
C GLU A 132 -5.93 -5.75 10.55
N GLU A 133 -5.59 -5.85 11.84
CA GLU A 133 -6.17 -5.01 12.90
C GLU A 133 -5.95 -3.52 12.63
N VAL A 134 -4.71 -3.12 12.33
CA VAL A 134 -4.36 -1.72 12.05
C VAL A 134 -5.00 -1.28 10.73
N ARG A 135 -4.84 -2.06 9.67
CA ARG A 135 -5.38 -1.76 8.34
C ARG A 135 -6.90 -1.58 8.38
N ALA A 136 -7.62 -2.48 9.05
CA ALA A 136 -9.07 -2.38 9.18
C ALA A 136 -9.51 -1.16 10.00
N ALA A 137 -8.75 -0.78 11.03
CA ALA A 137 -9.03 0.42 11.81
C ALA A 137 -8.88 1.70 10.97
N GLU A 138 -7.82 1.81 10.18
CA GLU A 138 -7.58 2.95 9.28
C GLU A 138 -8.67 3.04 8.19
N LEU A 139 -9.01 1.93 7.54
CA LEU A 139 -10.08 1.90 6.54
C LEU A 139 -11.44 2.28 7.13
N ALA A 140 -11.72 1.87 8.37
CA ALA A 140 -12.95 2.24 9.06
C ALA A 140 -13.04 3.76 9.33
N VAL A 141 -11.92 4.42 9.64
CA VAL A 141 -11.85 5.89 9.79
C VAL A 141 -12.15 6.58 8.46
N ALA A 142 -11.67 6.03 7.34
CA ALA A 142 -11.94 6.52 6.00
C ALA A 142 -13.35 6.18 5.48
N GLY A 143 -14.15 5.41 6.24
CA GLY A 143 -15.50 4.99 5.84
C GLY A 143 -15.53 3.87 4.79
N ILE A 144 -14.39 3.22 4.52
CA ILE A 144 -14.28 2.06 3.66
C ILE A 144 -14.59 0.80 4.48
N ARG A 145 -15.53 -0.02 4.00
CA ARG A 145 -15.81 -1.32 4.61
C ARG A 145 -14.98 -2.39 3.93
N VAL A 146 -14.20 -3.11 4.74
CA VAL A 146 -13.54 -4.38 4.38
C VAL A 146 -14.50 -5.57 4.50
#